data_AF-A0A2A3JX37-F1
#
_entry.id   AF-A0A2A3JX37-F1
#
_cell.length_a   1.000
_cell.length_b   1.000
_cell.length_c   1.000
_cell.angle_alpha   90.00
_cell.angle_beta   90.00
_cell.angle_gamma   90.00
#
_symmetry.space_group_name_H-M   'P 1'
#
loop_
_entity.id
_entity.type
_entity.pdbx_description
1 polymer ?
#
loop_
_entity_poly.entity_id
_entity_poly.type
_entity_poly.pdbx_seq_one_letter_code
_entity_poly.pdbx_strand_id
1 'polypeptide(L)'
;MKNVTLLLYDGFSNMVLSCLLEPLRAVRDQGAGGLSWRIVTPDDGPARSSSGLNISPDTAIADCDRCDLLIVVTGYGYREHARPERLAPLRRLTRGARAIVGADTGS
;
A
#
# COMPACT_ATOMS: atom_id res chain seq x y z
N MET A 1 -12.78 -1.67 -10.67
CA MET A 1 -11.64 -1.22 -9.86
C MET A 1 -11.49 0.28 -10.07
N LYS A 2 -11.95 1.08 -9.10
CA LYS A 2 -11.92 2.54 -9.11
C LYS A 2 -11.05 3.10 -7.99
N ASN A 3 -10.82 2.35 -6.91
CA ASN A 3 -10.03 2.81 -5.78
C ASN A 3 -9.03 1.73 -5.29
N VAL A 4 -7.76 2.06 -5.37
CA VAL A 4 -6.65 1.21 -4.91
C VAL A 4 -6.07 1.79 -3.61
N THR A 5 -5.78 0.94 -2.64
CA THR A 5 -5.04 1.34 -1.42
C THR A 5 -3.73 0.59 -1.40
N LEU A 6 -2.62 1.32 -1.28
CA LEU A 6 -1.29 0.74 -1.12
C LEU A 6 -0.89 0.87 0.36
N LEU A 7 -0.78 -0.27 1.06
CA LEU A 7 -0.23 -0.32 2.41
C LEU A 7 1.28 -0.54 2.31
N LEU A 8 2.04 0.49 2.66
CA LEU A 8 3.49 0.54 2.51
C LEU A 8 4.17 0.31 3.86
N TYR A 9 4.99 -0.74 3.97
CA TYR A 9 5.81 -0.99 5.14
C TYR A 9 7.25 -0.50 4.93
N ASP A 10 7.92 -0.18 6.03
CA ASP A 10 9.36 0.10 6.01
C ASP A 10 10.16 -0.99 5.31
N GLY A 11 11.24 -0.58 4.65
CA GLY A 11 12.13 -1.47 3.90
C GLY A 11 11.62 -1.86 2.52
N PHE A 12 10.49 -1.29 2.07
CA PHE A 12 9.95 -1.51 0.72
C PHE A 12 10.94 -1.10 -0.39
N SER A 13 10.80 -1.72 -1.56
CA SER A 13 11.56 -1.36 -2.75
C SER A 13 10.87 -0.26 -3.56
N ASN A 14 11.58 0.84 -3.81
CA ASN A 14 11.10 1.91 -4.70
C ASN A 14 10.76 1.38 -6.11
N MET A 15 11.52 0.41 -6.61
CA MET A 15 11.25 -0.22 -7.91
C MET A 15 9.91 -0.96 -7.90
N VAL A 16 9.62 -1.72 -6.84
CA VAL A 16 8.34 -2.45 -6.70
C VAL A 16 7.19 -1.47 -6.63
N LEU A 17 7.31 -0.40 -5.83
CA LEU A 17 6.30 0.66 -5.76
C LEU A 17 6.02 1.27 -7.14
N SER A 18 7.06 1.60 -7.90
CA SER A 18 6.93 2.14 -9.27
C SER A 18 6.28 1.13 -10.23
N CYS A 19 6.66 -0.14 -10.18
CA CYS A 19 6.04 -1.19 -11.02
C CYS A 19 4.54 -1.35 -10.76
N LEU A 20 4.07 -1.03 -9.56
CA LEU A 20 2.65 -1.09 -9.21
C LEU A 20 1.91 0.20 -9.59
N LEU A 21 2.50 1.37 -9.35
CA LEU A 21 1.85 2.66 -9.57
C LEU A 21 1.86 3.10 -11.03
N GLU A 22 2.94 2.88 -11.77
CA GLU A 22 3.10 3.41 -13.13
C GLU A 22 2.07 2.83 -14.13
N PRO A 23 1.72 1.53 -14.09
CA PRO A 23 0.64 1.01 -14.92
C PRO A 23 -0.73 1.61 -14.57
N LEU A 24 -1.03 1.80 -13.28
CA LEU A 24 -2.27 2.43 -12.83
C LEU A 24 -2.35 3.87 -13.33
N ARG A 25 -1.22 4.60 -13.25
CA ARG A 25 -1.09 5.95 -13.77
C ARG A 25 -1.32 6.01 -15.27
N ALA A 26 -0.65 5.15 -16.04
CA ALA A 26 -0.83 5.10 -17.49
C ALA A 26 -2.30 4.85 -17.87
N VAL A 27 -2.98 3.91 -17.22
CA VAL A 27 -4.41 3.61 -17.47
C VAL A 27 -5.31 4.80 -17.10
N ARG A 28 -5.07 5.43 -15.95
CA ARG A 28 -5.83 6.63 -15.53
C ARG A 28 -5.65 7.77 -16.54
N ASP A 29 -4.42 8.04 -16.95
CA ASP A 29 -4.08 9.15 -17.83
C ASP A 29 -4.60 8.92 -19.28
N GLN A 30 -4.90 7.66 -19.66
CA GLN A 30 -5.57 7.30 -20.92
C GLN A 30 -7.11 7.47 -20.90
N GLY A 31 -7.68 8.03 -19.83
CA GLY A 31 -9.10 8.32 -19.76
C GLY A 31 -9.94 7.28 -19.03
N ALA A 32 -9.33 6.37 -18.25
CA ALA A 32 -10.04 5.56 -17.26
C ALA A 32 -10.53 6.43 -16.09
N GLY A 33 -11.55 7.25 -16.38
CA GLY A 33 -12.14 8.19 -15.44
C GLY A 33 -12.58 7.49 -14.17
N GLY A 34 -12.00 7.90 -13.04
CA GLY A 34 -12.34 7.39 -11.71
C GLY A 34 -11.41 6.32 -11.15
N LEU A 35 -10.30 5.98 -11.82
CA LEU A 35 -9.20 5.25 -11.17
C LEU A 35 -8.43 6.21 -10.24
N SER A 36 -8.44 5.91 -8.95
CA SER A 36 -7.70 6.61 -7.91
C SER A 36 -6.93 5.62 -7.06
N TRP A 37 -5.88 6.11 -6.41
CA TRP A 37 -5.15 5.37 -5.41
C TRP A 37 -4.76 6.27 -4.24
N ARG A 38 -4.40 5.64 -3.13
CA ARG A 38 -3.82 6.28 -1.96
C ARG A 38 -2.75 5.38 -1.34
N ILE A 39 -1.73 6.00 -0.77
CA ILE A 39 -0.70 5.36 0.03
C ILE A 39 -1.05 5.54 1.51
N VAL A 40 -0.99 4.45 2.26
CA VAL A 40 -1.09 4.44 3.72
C VAL A 40 0.03 3.63 4.32
N THR A 41 0.30 3.85 5.60
CA THR A 41 1.36 3.19 6.36
C THR A 41 0.77 2.62 7.67
N PRO A 42 1.35 1.56 8.25
CA PRO A 42 0.77 0.89 9.42
C PRO A 42 0.56 1.78 10.65
N ASP A 43 1.36 2.83 10.80
CA ASP A 43 1.42 3.74 11.93
C ASP A 43 1.03 5.19 11.59
N ASP A 44 0.50 5.40 10.38
CA ASP A 44 0.17 6.72 9.83
C ASP A 44 1.37 7.69 9.75
N GLY A 45 2.60 7.17 9.93
CA GLY A 45 3.87 7.90 9.77
C GLY A 45 4.55 7.62 8.42
N PRO A 46 5.62 8.34 8.06
CA PRO A 46 6.34 8.08 6.81
C PRO A 46 6.97 6.69 6.79
N ALA A 47 6.78 5.95 5.69
CA ALA A 47 7.49 4.70 5.45
C ALA A 47 8.83 4.96 4.77
N ARG A 48 9.89 4.35 5.27
CA ARG A 48 11.25 4.47 4.73
C ARG A 48 11.57 3.32 3.76
N SER A 49 11.93 3.66 2.53
CA SER A 49 12.33 2.69 1.50
C SER A 49 13.68 2.04 1.82
N SER A 50 13.98 0.93 1.15
CA SER A 50 15.28 0.26 1.22
C SER A 50 16.45 1.13 0.75
N SER A 51 16.20 2.14 -0.11
CA SER A 51 17.20 3.12 -0.54
C SER A 51 17.22 4.39 0.32
N GLY A 52 16.43 4.43 1.39
CA GLY A 52 16.42 5.51 2.37
C GLY A 52 15.54 6.72 2.06
N LEU A 53 14.66 6.64 1.05
CA LEU A 53 13.65 7.67 0.80
C LEU A 53 12.47 7.50 1.76
N ASN A 54 11.87 8.61 2.20
CA ASN A 54 10.65 8.58 3.00
C ASN A 54 9.44 8.91 2.13
N ILE A 55 8.39 8.12 2.25
CA ILE A 55 7.09 8.36 1.63
C ILE A 55 6.07 8.59 2.74
N SER A 56 5.52 9.79 2.80
CA SER A 56 4.43 10.12 3.71
C SER A 56 3.12 9.47 3.23
N PRO A 57 2.28 8.97 4.14
CA PRO A 57 0.95 8.49 3.77
C PRO A 57 0.07 9.66 3.28
N ASP A 58 -0.81 9.38 2.32
CA ASP A 58 -1.78 10.35 1.82
C ASP A 58 -2.89 10.63 2.84
N THR A 59 -3.19 9.65 3.70
CA THR A 59 -4.24 9.72 4.71
C THR A 59 -3.99 8.70 5.82
N ALA A 60 -4.64 8.88 6.97
CA ALA A 60 -4.60 7.89 8.03
C ALA A 60 -5.37 6.63 7.61
N ILE A 61 -4.94 5.47 8.11
CA ILE A 61 -5.70 4.23 7.95
C ILE A 61 -7.13 4.43 8.43
N ALA A 62 -7.32 5.14 9.55
CA ALA A 62 -8.64 5.46 10.11
C ALA A 62 -9.63 6.03 9.07
N ASP A 63 -9.14 6.86 8.15
CA ASP A 63 -9.93 7.57 7.16
C ASP A 63 -10.05 6.81 5.81
N CYS A 64 -9.45 5.63 5.73
CA CYS A 64 -9.60 4.76 4.56
C CYS A 64 -10.98 4.09 4.55
N ASP A 65 -11.80 4.51 3.59
CA ASP A 65 -12.99 3.79 3.15
C ASP A 65 -12.65 2.43 2.51
N ARG A 66 -13.70 1.67 2.14
CA ARG A 66 -13.58 0.43 1.37
C ARG A 66 -12.79 0.66 0.07
N CYS A 67 -12.00 -0.33 -0.34
CA CYS A 67 -11.25 -0.31 -1.58
C CYS A 67 -11.54 -1.54 -2.45
N ASP A 68 -11.44 -1.37 -3.77
CA ASP A 68 -11.56 -2.46 -4.73
C ASP A 68 -10.31 -3.35 -4.68
N LEU A 69 -9.15 -2.77 -4.41
CA LEU A 69 -7.87 -3.47 -4.33
C LEU A 69 -7.00 -2.90 -3.22
N LEU A 70 -6.60 -3.75 -2.28
CA LEU A 70 -5.52 -3.49 -1.33
C LEU A 70 -4.24 -4.14 -1.85
N ILE A 71 -3.17 -3.34 -2.01
CA ILE A 71 -1.84 -3.83 -2.34
C ILE A 71 -0.96 -3.65 -1.12
N VAL A 72 -0.45 -4.75 -0.58
CA VAL A 72 0.47 -4.75 0.56
C VAL A 72 1.89 -4.81 0.02
N VAL A 73 2.65 -3.75 0.25
CA VAL A 73 4.02 -3.61 -0.24
C VAL A 73 4.96 -3.64 0.95
N THR A 74 5.79 -4.68 1.00
CA THR A 74 6.82 -4.85 2.04
C THR A 74 8.19 -5.03 1.39
N GLY A 75 9.21 -5.27 2.19
CA GLY A 75 10.56 -5.58 1.70
C GLY A 75 11.42 -6.07 2.85
N TYR A 76 12.51 -5.38 3.14
CA TYR A 76 13.34 -5.69 4.29
C TYR A 76 12.58 -5.54 5.61
N GLY A 77 12.89 -6.40 6.59
CA GLY A 77 12.22 -6.37 7.89
C GLY A 77 10.82 -7.02 7.91
N TYR A 78 10.36 -7.64 6.82
CA TYR A 78 9.01 -8.23 6.71
C TYR A 78 8.66 -9.21 7.85
N ARG A 79 9.64 -9.92 8.42
CA ARG A 79 9.42 -10.80 9.58
C ARG A 79 8.94 -10.05 10.82
N GLU A 80 9.48 -8.86 11.05
CA GLU A 80 9.05 -7.98 12.13
C GLU A 80 7.66 -7.42 11.84
N HIS A 81 7.40 -7.03 10.58
CA HIS A 81 6.09 -6.55 10.13
C HIS A 81 4.98 -7.59 10.25
N ALA A 82 5.32 -8.87 10.11
CA ALA A 82 4.40 -10.00 10.17
C ALA A 82 4.05 -10.44 11.61
N ARG A 83 4.65 -9.82 12.64
CA ARG A 83 4.34 -10.16 14.04
C ARG A 83 2.86 -9.89 14.36
N PRO A 84 2.16 -10.80 15.07
CA PRO A 84 0.71 -10.68 15.32
C PRO A 84 0.27 -9.32 15.87
N GLU A 85 1.05 -8.73 16.76
CA GLU A 85 0.82 -7.42 17.38
C GLU A 85 0.88 -6.25 16.38
N ARG A 86 1.54 -6.42 15.24
CA ARG A 86 1.66 -5.40 14.17
C ARG A 86 0.67 -5.58 13.02
N LEU A 87 -0.13 -6.65 13.05
CA LEU A 87 -1.09 -6.95 11.98
C LEU A 87 -2.42 -6.21 12.12
N ALA A 88 -2.67 -5.48 13.21
CA ALA A 88 -3.93 -4.77 13.43
C ALA A 88 -4.31 -3.81 12.26
N PRO A 89 -3.38 -2.99 11.71
CA PRO A 89 -3.68 -2.10 10.60
C PRO A 89 -4.03 -2.86 9.31
N LEU A 90 -3.26 -3.90 8.97
CA LEU A 90 -3.54 -4.78 7.83
C LEU A 90 -4.91 -5.46 7.97
N ARG A 91 -5.22 -6.01 9.14
CA ARG A 91 -6.52 -6.64 9.45
C ARG A 91 -7.68 -5.66 9.30
N ARG A 92 -7.47 -4.37 9.60
CA ARG A 92 -8.49 -3.34 9.41
C ARG A 92 -8.77 -3.08 7.93
N LEU A 93 -7.72 -2.89 7.13
CA LEU A 93 -7.83 -2.61 5.70
C LEU A 93 -8.39 -3.81 4.91
N THR A 94 -7.97 -5.03 5.24
CA THR A 94 -8.44 -6.27 4.58
C THR A 94 -9.95 -6.48 4.71
N ARG A 95 -10.59 -6.06 5.82
CA ARG A 95 -12.06 -6.12 5.97
C ARG A 95 -12.81 -5.20 5.00
N GLY A 96 -12.16 -4.12 4.56
CA GLY A 96 -12.71 -3.16 3.61
C GLY A 96 -12.30 -3.40 2.15
N ALA A 97 -11.45 -4.40 1.90
CA ALA A 97 -10.88 -4.67 0.57
C ALA A 97 -11.66 -5.77 -0.16
N ARG A 98 -11.99 -5.55 -1.43
CA ARG A 98 -12.61 -6.58 -2.29
C ARG A 98 -11.58 -7.61 -2.78
N ALA A 99 -10.36 -7.18 -3.05
CA ALA A 99 -9.24 -8.04 -3.44
C ALA A 99 -7.96 -7.57 -2.72
N ILE A 100 -7.05 -8.50 -2.48
CA ILE A 100 -5.79 -8.26 -1.80
C ILE A 100 -4.65 -8.82 -2.66
N VAL A 101 -3.60 -8.03 -2.83
CA VAL A 101 -2.35 -8.44 -3.50
C VAL A 101 -1.20 -8.21 -2.55
N GLY A 102 -0.40 -9.23 -2.29
CA GLY A 102 0.93 -9.09 -1.69
C GLY A 102 1.95 -8.80 -2.78
N ALA A 103 2.80 -7.79 -2.59
CA ALA A 103 3.89 -7.46 -3.48
C ALA A 103 5.23 -7.55 -2.75
N ASP A 104 6.26 -8.05 -3.45
CA ASP A 104 7.56 -8.40 -2.87
C ASP A 104 7.38 -9.46 -1.74
N THR A 105 7.71 -9.14 -0.49
CA THR A 105 7.58 -10.03 0.66
C THR A 105 6.23 -9.92 1.38
N GLY A 106 5.23 -9.30 0.73
CA GLY A 106 3.93 -9.00 1.33
C GLY A 106 2.89 -10.12 1.32
N SER A 107 3.27 -11.35 0.94
CA SER A 107 2.41 -12.55 0.86
C SER A 107 2.39 -13.39 2.13
#